data_AF-A0A3Q1N7H1-F1
#
_entry.id   AF-A0A3Q1N7H1-F1
#
_cell.length_a   1.000
_cell.length_b   1.000
_cell.length_c   1.000
_cell.angle_alpha   90.00
_cell.angle_beta   90.00
_cell.angle_gamma   90.00
#
_symmetry.space_group_name_H-M   'P 1'
#
loop_
_entity.id
_entity.type
_entity.pdbx_description
1 polymer ?
#
loop_
_entity_poly.entity_id
_entity_poly.type
_entity_poly.pdbx_seq_one_letter_code
_entity_poly.pdbx_strand_id
1 'polypeptide(L)'
;FIYLSSQTELLEDRSYITQYFILCLAGDIWCWKSFSSLCQIAVTKQIRGTGTESPALAEDAQPTESEKEIYNQVNVVLKDAEGILEDLQSYRGAGHEIREAIQHPADEKLQEKAWGAVVPLVGKLKKFYEFSQRLEAALRGLLGALTSTPYSPTQHLEREQALAKQFAEILHFTLRFDELKMTNPAIQNDFSYYRRTLSRMRINNVPAEGENEVNNELANRMSLFYAEATPMLKTLSDATTKFVSENKNLPIENTTDCLSTMASVCRVMLETPEYRSRFTNEETVSFCLRVMVGVIILYDHVHPVGAFAKTSKIDMKGCIKVLKDQPPNSVEGLLNALRYTTKHLNDETTSKQIKSMLQ
;
A
#
# COMPACT_ATOMS: atom_id res chain seq x y z
N PHE A 1 -49.20 -39.70 13.43
CA PHE A 1 -49.92 -38.78 12.53
C PHE A 1 -50.52 -37.67 13.40
N ILE A 2 -49.78 -36.71 13.95
CA ILE A 2 -48.85 -35.75 13.32
C ILE A 2 -49.39 -35.29 11.98
N TYR A 3 -50.08 -34.15 11.97
CA TYR A 3 -49.94 -33.05 11.01
C TYR A 3 -50.99 -31.98 11.36
N LEU A 4 -50.54 -30.83 11.89
CA LEU A 4 -51.12 -29.48 11.80
C LEU A 4 -50.58 -28.62 12.97
N SER A 5 -49.28 -28.33 12.92
CA SER A 5 -48.64 -27.26 13.71
C SER A 5 -47.23 -27.05 13.19
N SER A 6 -47.07 -26.51 11.99
CA SER A 6 -45.78 -26.08 11.47
C SER A 6 -45.94 -25.11 10.30
N GLN A 7 -46.47 -23.90 10.56
CA GLN A 7 -46.37 -22.79 9.61
C GLN A 7 -46.22 -21.41 10.27
N THR A 8 -45.83 -21.33 11.55
CA THR A 8 -45.65 -20.05 12.26
C THR A 8 -44.24 -19.78 12.79
N GLU A 9 -43.25 -20.65 12.56
CA GLU A 9 -41.87 -20.45 13.05
C GLU A 9 -40.87 -19.94 11.99
N LEU A 10 -41.29 -19.64 10.76
CA LEU A 10 -40.39 -19.18 9.68
C LEU A 10 -40.42 -17.67 9.41
N LEU A 11 -41.14 -16.88 10.21
CA LEU A 11 -41.25 -15.42 10.03
C LEU A 11 -40.54 -14.59 11.12
N GLU A 12 -40.18 -15.18 12.27
CA GLU A 12 -39.46 -14.44 13.32
C GLU A 12 -37.95 -14.32 13.06
N ASP A 13 -37.37 -15.21 12.26
CA ASP A 13 -35.91 -15.21 11.99
C ASP A 13 -35.48 -14.14 10.96
N ARG A 14 -36.42 -13.62 10.15
CA ARG A 14 -36.13 -12.48 9.25
C ARG A 14 -36.09 -11.14 9.96
N SER A 15 -36.76 -11.00 11.12
CA SER A 15 -36.73 -9.76 11.89
C SER A 15 -35.35 -9.57 12.56
N TYR A 16 -34.77 -10.64 13.11
CA TYR A 16 -33.45 -10.58 13.75
C TYR A 16 -32.31 -10.34 12.77
N ILE A 17 -32.33 -10.98 11.59
CA ILE A 17 -31.32 -10.74 10.53
C ILE A 17 -31.41 -9.30 10.00
N THR A 18 -32.63 -8.76 9.84
CA THR A 18 -32.81 -7.37 9.37
C THR A 18 -32.42 -6.35 10.45
N GLN A 19 -32.63 -6.67 11.73
CA GLN A 19 -32.26 -5.79 12.84
C GLN A 19 -30.74 -5.80 13.11
N TYR A 20 -30.05 -6.93 12.89
CA TYR A 20 -28.59 -6.99 12.82
C TYR A 20 -28.03 -6.23 11.61
N PHE A 21 -28.68 -6.34 10.43
CA PHE A 21 -28.29 -5.56 9.25
C PHE A 21 -28.47 -4.06 9.45
N ILE A 22 -29.55 -3.63 10.12
CA ILE A 22 -29.83 -2.22 10.40
C ILE A 22 -28.90 -1.68 11.51
N LEU A 23 -28.54 -2.49 12.51
CA LEU A 23 -27.54 -2.12 13.52
C LEU A 23 -26.11 -2.09 12.95
N CYS A 24 -25.75 -3.01 12.05
CA CYS A 24 -24.50 -2.92 11.27
C CYS A 24 -24.48 -1.66 10.41
N LEU A 25 -25.56 -1.37 9.68
CA LEU A 25 -25.68 -0.14 8.88
C LEU A 25 -25.61 1.14 9.74
N ALA A 26 -26.14 1.13 10.96
CA ALA A 26 -26.10 2.29 11.86
C ALA A 26 -24.70 2.51 12.48
N GLY A 27 -23.98 1.45 12.83
CA GLY A 27 -22.57 1.50 13.24
C GLY A 27 -21.65 1.88 12.09
N ASP A 28 -21.93 1.36 10.89
CA ASP A 28 -21.28 1.76 9.66
C ASP A 28 -21.49 3.27 9.44
N ILE A 29 -22.71 3.82 9.43
CA ILE A 29 -22.93 5.26 9.20
C ILE A 29 -22.09 6.19 10.12
N TRP A 30 -21.75 5.79 11.34
CA TRP A 30 -20.84 6.54 12.24
C TRP A 30 -19.35 6.36 11.92
N CYS A 31 -18.88 5.12 11.73
CA CYS A 31 -17.53 4.82 11.23
C CYS A 31 -17.26 5.51 9.88
N TRP A 32 -18.31 5.69 9.07
CA TRP A 32 -18.30 6.34 7.78
C TRP A 32 -18.17 7.85 7.88
N LYS A 33 -18.80 8.50 8.86
CA LYS A 33 -18.56 9.93 9.13
C LYS A 33 -17.14 10.17 9.63
N SER A 34 -16.64 9.32 10.52
CA SER A 34 -15.29 9.41 11.05
C SER A 34 -14.23 9.14 9.98
N PHE A 35 -14.38 8.10 9.16
CA PHE A 35 -13.41 7.79 8.10
C PHE A 35 -13.55 8.66 6.85
N SER A 36 -14.75 9.11 6.50
CA SER A 36 -14.93 10.18 5.49
C SER A 36 -14.28 11.48 5.96
N SER A 37 -14.38 11.81 7.25
CA SER A 37 -13.63 12.91 7.85
C SER A 37 -12.13 12.62 7.78
N LEU A 38 -11.67 11.39 8.08
CA LEU A 38 -10.25 11.02 7.99
C LEU A 38 -9.67 11.09 6.58
N CYS A 39 -10.41 10.69 5.54
CA CYS A 39 -9.96 10.84 4.16
C CYS A 39 -10.00 12.30 3.69
N GLN A 40 -10.93 13.12 4.18
CA GLN A 40 -10.88 14.58 3.99
C GLN A 40 -9.69 15.22 4.75
N ILE A 41 -9.35 14.72 5.94
CA ILE A 41 -8.26 15.18 6.82
C ILE A 41 -6.86 14.70 6.37
N ALA A 42 -6.76 13.52 5.72
CA ALA A 42 -5.51 13.02 5.14
C ALA A 42 -4.98 13.93 4.05
N VAL A 43 -5.89 14.50 3.26
CA VAL A 43 -5.53 15.34 2.11
C VAL A 43 -5.14 16.75 2.52
N THR A 44 -5.67 17.28 3.63
CA THR A 44 -5.36 18.65 4.09
C THR A 44 -3.95 18.83 4.63
N LYS A 45 -3.25 17.77 5.04
CA LYS A 45 -1.81 17.83 5.39
C LYS A 45 -0.91 17.92 4.16
N GLN A 46 -1.23 17.17 3.09
CA GLN A 46 -0.47 17.19 1.84
C GLN A 46 -0.46 18.58 1.17
N ILE A 47 -1.55 19.34 1.36
CA ILE A 47 -1.73 20.69 0.77
C ILE A 47 -0.99 21.78 1.56
N ARG A 48 -0.63 21.61 2.84
CA ARG A 48 0.12 22.65 3.58
C ARG A 48 1.54 22.90 3.03
N GLY A 49 2.03 22.08 2.11
CA GLY A 49 3.22 22.35 1.30
C GLY A 49 2.99 23.28 0.09
N THR A 50 1.74 23.62 -0.24
CA THR A 50 1.37 24.43 -1.42
C THR A 50 0.36 25.55 -1.07
N GLY A 51 0.83 26.53 -0.30
CA GLY A 51 0.55 27.97 -0.48
C GLY A 51 -0.87 28.54 -0.66
N THR A 52 -1.98 27.80 -0.50
CA THR A 52 -3.33 28.39 -0.63
C THR A 52 -4.26 28.00 0.51
N GLU A 53 -4.69 29.01 1.28
CA GLU A 53 -5.68 28.92 2.35
C GLU A 53 -7.11 28.85 1.79
N SER A 54 -7.92 27.90 2.29
CA SER A 54 -9.38 27.86 2.13
C SER A 54 -10.04 26.94 3.18
N PRO A 55 -11.36 27.05 3.43
CA PRO A 55 -11.90 27.37 4.76
C PRO A 55 -12.33 26.15 5.58
N ALA A 56 -12.24 26.29 6.91
CA ALA A 56 -12.86 25.48 7.96
C ALA A 56 -12.81 23.95 7.73
N LEU A 57 -11.60 23.43 7.57
CA LEU A 57 -11.32 22.00 7.47
C LEU A 57 -11.38 21.36 8.87
N ALA A 58 -12.04 20.20 8.95
CA ALA A 58 -12.11 19.36 10.15
C ALA A 58 -10.75 19.28 10.85
N GLU A 59 -10.74 19.45 12.18
CA GLU A 59 -9.53 19.34 13.00
C GLU A 59 -8.75 18.08 12.61
N ASP A 60 -7.45 18.27 12.30
CA ASP A 60 -6.52 17.19 12.03
C ASP A 60 -6.66 16.15 13.14
N ALA A 61 -6.94 14.87 12.82
CA ALA A 61 -7.20 13.83 13.80
C ALA A 61 -6.03 13.77 14.79
N GLN A 62 -6.25 14.26 16.01
CA GLN A 62 -5.21 14.34 17.03
C GLN A 62 -5.06 12.95 17.67
N PRO A 63 -3.82 12.45 17.84
CA PRO A 63 -3.61 11.17 18.48
C PRO A 63 -4.07 11.24 19.94
N THR A 64 -4.86 10.25 20.36
CA THR A 64 -5.17 10.01 21.77
C THR A 64 -3.90 9.65 22.55
N GLU A 65 -3.93 9.72 23.89
CA GLU A 65 -2.76 9.34 24.72
C GLU A 65 -2.26 7.92 24.43
N SER A 66 -3.16 6.98 24.15
CA SER A 66 -2.82 5.61 23.76
C SER A 66 -2.14 5.50 22.39
N GLU A 67 -2.43 6.43 21.47
CA GLU A 67 -1.86 6.41 20.12
C GLU A 67 -0.50 7.10 20.03
N LYS A 68 -0.18 8.02 20.95
CA LYS A 68 0.96 8.94 20.83
C LYS A 68 2.30 8.26 20.55
N GLU A 69 2.60 7.16 21.22
CA GLU A 69 3.88 6.46 21.05
C GLU A 69 4.05 5.95 19.61
N ILE A 70 3.09 5.15 19.16
CA ILE A 70 3.08 4.56 17.81
C ILE A 70 2.96 5.68 16.77
N TYR A 71 2.07 6.65 17.02
CA TYR A 71 1.86 7.78 16.12
C TYR A 71 3.15 8.55 15.88
N ASN A 72 3.91 8.86 16.92
CA ASN A 72 5.17 9.59 16.79
C ASN A 72 6.22 8.80 16.01
N GLN A 73 6.34 7.50 16.27
CA GLN A 73 7.27 6.62 15.55
C GLN A 73 6.93 6.56 14.06
N VAL A 74 5.65 6.37 13.72
CA VAL A 74 5.17 6.29 12.34
C VAL A 74 5.27 7.65 11.64
N ASN A 75 5.00 8.75 12.35
CA ASN A 75 5.07 10.10 11.79
C ASN A 75 6.50 10.49 11.37
N VAL A 76 7.53 9.98 12.05
CA VAL A 76 8.93 10.17 11.61
C VAL A 76 9.18 9.48 10.27
N VAL A 77 8.64 8.27 10.06
CA VAL A 77 8.75 7.55 8.79
C VAL A 77 7.97 8.26 7.68
N LEU A 78 6.75 8.71 7.96
CA LEU A 78 5.91 9.41 6.98
C LEU A 78 6.47 10.78 6.57
N LYS A 79 7.12 11.52 7.48
CA LYS A 79 7.80 12.77 7.13
C LYS A 79 8.94 12.57 6.12
N ASP A 80 9.67 11.46 6.23
CA ASP A 80 10.75 11.13 5.30
C ASP A 80 10.22 10.59 3.96
N ALA A 81 8.97 10.12 3.92
CA ALA A 81 8.36 9.49 2.75
C ALA A 81 8.26 10.44 1.54
N GLU A 82 7.97 11.73 1.77
CA GLU A 82 7.91 12.73 0.70
C GLU A 82 9.27 12.90 0.01
N GLY A 83 10.34 13.04 0.79
CA GLY A 83 11.70 13.13 0.24
C GLY A 83 12.13 11.87 -0.52
N ILE A 84 11.65 10.69 -0.13
CA ILE A 84 11.86 9.43 -0.87
C ILE A 84 11.16 9.48 -2.24
N LEU A 85 9.91 9.96 -2.29
CA LEU A 85 9.18 10.11 -3.56
C LEU A 85 9.83 11.16 -4.48
N GLU A 86 10.28 12.29 -3.93
CA GLU A 86 11.00 13.32 -4.69
C GLU A 86 12.31 12.79 -5.28
N ASP A 87 13.06 12.02 -4.49
CA ASP A 87 14.29 11.37 -4.93
C ASP A 87 14.04 10.36 -6.07
N LEU A 88 12.92 9.62 -6.02
CA LEU A 88 12.53 8.67 -7.06
C LEU A 88 12.03 9.39 -8.32
N GLN A 89 11.22 10.44 -8.17
CA GLN A 89 10.71 11.26 -9.27
C GLN A 89 11.86 11.94 -10.06
N SER A 90 12.92 12.33 -9.35
CA SER A 90 14.12 12.93 -9.93
C SER A 90 15.13 11.89 -10.46
N TYR A 91 14.87 10.58 -10.31
CA TYR A 91 15.77 9.52 -10.76
C TYR A 91 15.81 9.44 -12.30
N ARG A 92 16.83 10.04 -12.92
CA ARG A 92 17.04 10.05 -14.38
C ARG A 92 17.68 8.78 -14.93
N GLY A 93 18.46 8.10 -14.10
CA GLY A 93 19.28 6.95 -14.49
C GLY A 93 20.59 7.32 -15.19
N ALA A 94 21.50 6.35 -15.32
CA ALA A 94 22.81 6.53 -15.96
C ALA A 94 22.92 5.78 -17.31
N GLY A 95 21.78 5.54 -17.96
CA GLY A 95 21.71 4.66 -19.12
C GLY A 95 22.55 5.10 -20.33
N HIS A 96 22.76 6.41 -20.52
CA HIS A 96 23.60 6.92 -21.60
C HIS A 96 25.08 6.61 -21.35
N GLU A 97 25.59 6.97 -20.18
CA GLU A 97 26.97 6.75 -19.76
C GLU A 97 27.29 5.24 -19.73
N ILE A 98 26.35 4.43 -19.22
CA ILE A 98 26.48 2.97 -19.17
C ILE A 98 26.59 2.37 -20.59
N ARG A 99 25.79 2.84 -21.56
CA ARG A 99 25.85 2.33 -22.93
C ARG A 99 27.19 2.67 -23.59
N GLU A 100 27.66 3.91 -23.45
CA GLU A 100 28.97 4.33 -23.98
C GLU A 100 30.12 3.50 -23.40
N ALA A 101 30.11 3.28 -22.08
CA ALA A 101 31.11 2.45 -21.40
C ALA A 101 31.07 0.97 -21.85
N ILE A 102 29.89 0.41 -22.11
CA ILE A 102 29.76 -0.97 -22.61
C ILE A 102 30.25 -1.08 -24.07
N GLN A 103 30.00 -0.08 -24.92
CA GLN A 103 30.43 -0.08 -26.32
C GLN A 103 31.94 0.09 -26.47
N HIS A 104 32.58 0.82 -25.56
CA HIS A 104 34.02 1.10 -25.60
C HIS A 104 34.70 0.62 -24.30
N PRO A 105 34.80 -0.70 -24.07
CA PRO A 105 35.26 -1.25 -22.79
C PRO A 105 36.74 -0.98 -22.48
N ALA A 106 37.54 -0.63 -23.50
CA ALA A 106 38.96 -0.28 -23.34
C ALA A 106 39.19 1.22 -23.01
N ASP A 107 38.17 2.06 -23.12
CA ASP A 107 38.28 3.48 -22.80
C ASP A 107 38.01 3.73 -21.31
N GLU A 108 39.09 3.90 -20.54
CA GLU A 108 39.03 4.13 -19.09
C GLU A 108 38.23 5.38 -18.72
N LYS A 109 38.26 6.45 -19.54
CA LYS A 109 37.51 7.68 -19.24
C LYS A 109 36.01 7.45 -19.30
N LEU A 110 35.55 6.61 -20.24
CA LEU A 110 34.14 6.24 -20.32
C LEU A 110 33.73 5.31 -19.17
N GLN A 111 34.61 4.40 -18.72
CA GLN A 111 34.34 3.58 -17.53
C GLN A 111 34.19 4.43 -16.27
N GLU A 112 35.11 5.36 -16.04
CA GLU A 112 35.08 6.30 -14.91
C GLU A 112 33.85 7.20 -14.95
N LYS A 113 33.48 7.72 -16.12
CA LYS A 113 32.27 8.54 -16.29
C LYS A 113 31.00 7.78 -15.94
N ALA A 114 30.86 6.54 -16.42
CA ALA A 114 29.73 5.69 -16.09
C ALA A 114 29.70 5.33 -14.61
N TRP A 115 30.87 5.05 -14.01
CA TRP A 115 30.98 4.78 -12.58
C TRP A 115 30.58 5.98 -11.73
N GLY A 116 31.11 7.17 -12.04
CA GLY A 116 30.79 8.42 -11.35
C GLY A 116 29.31 8.79 -11.45
N ALA A 117 28.65 8.46 -12.57
CA ALA A 117 27.21 8.68 -12.72
C ALA A 117 26.35 7.67 -11.95
N VAL A 118 26.73 6.37 -11.96
CA VAL A 118 25.91 5.31 -11.37
C VAL A 118 26.02 5.24 -9.84
N VAL A 119 27.17 5.58 -9.25
CA VAL A 119 27.40 5.46 -7.80
C VAL A 119 26.39 6.29 -6.97
N PRO A 120 26.17 7.60 -7.23
CA PRO A 120 25.16 8.38 -6.50
C PRO A 120 23.74 7.82 -6.65
N LEU A 121 23.40 7.31 -7.84
CA LEU A 121 22.10 6.71 -8.11
C LEU A 121 21.89 5.44 -7.28
N VAL A 122 22.90 4.57 -7.18
CA VAL A 122 22.86 3.39 -6.33
C VAL A 122 22.78 3.78 -4.85
N GLY A 123 23.37 4.90 -4.45
CA GLY A 123 23.14 5.50 -3.13
C GLY A 123 21.66 5.79 -2.86
N LYS A 124 20.94 6.37 -3.83
CA LYS A 124 19.47 6.54 -3.74
C LYS A 124 18.75 5.20 -3.68
N LEU A 125 19.14 4.22 -4.51
CA LEU A 125 18.53 2.89 -4.49
C LEU A 125 18.72 2.17 -3.15
N LYS A 126 19.87 2.35 -2.50
CA LYS A 126 20.13 1.86 -1.14
C LYS A 126 19.21 2.54 -0.14
N LYS A 127 19.10 3.87 -0.18
CA LYS A 127 18.20 4.67 0.68
C LYS A 127 16.74 4.21 0.56
N PHE A 128 16.24 3.94 -0.64
CA PHE A 128 14.88 3.46 -0.85
C PHE A 128 14.65 2.06 -0.27
N TYR A 129 15.61 1.15 -0.44
CA TYR A 129 15.54 -0.19 0.14
C TYR A 129 15.57 -0.13 1.67
N GLU A 130 16.44 0.67 2.27
CA GLU A 130 16.50 0.83 3.72
C GLU A 130 15.22 1.48 4.28
N PHE A 131 14.63 2.41 3.52
CA PHE A 131 13.33 2.99 3.87
C PHE A 131 12.21 1.95 3.89
N SER A 132 12.22 0.95 3.00
CA SER A 132 11.21 -0.12 3.01
C SER A 132 11.22 -0.92 4.32
N GLN A 133 12.39 -1.09 4.93
CA GLN A 133 12.53 -1.76 6.24
C GLN A 133 11.92 -0.92 7.38
N ARG A 134 12.06 0.41 7.31
CA ARG A 134 11.40 1.33 8.26
C ARG A 134 9.88 1.29 8.09
N LEU A 135 9.41 1.14 6.85
CA LEU A 135 7.99 1.03 6.53
C LEU A 135 7.40 -0.29 7.07
N GLU A 136 8.12 -1.42 6.96
CA GLU A 136 7.75 -2.69 7.62
C GLU A 136 7.55 -2.49 9.13
N ALA A 137 8.51 -1.87 9.80
CA ALA A 137 8.45 -1.66 11.25
C ALA A 137 7.26 -0.76 11.64
N ALA A 138 7.03 0.34 10.92
CA ALA A 138 5.90 1.24 11.13
C ALA A 138 4.56 0.52 10.94
N LEU A 139 4.41 -0.25 9.86
CA LEU A 139 3.20 -1.02 9.60
C LEU A 139 2.89 -2.02 10.72
N ARG A 140 3.90 -2.74 11.22
CA ARG A 140 3.72 -3.70 12.32
C ARG A 140 3.21 -3.02 13.59
N GLY A 141 3.69 -1.81 13.91
CA GLY A 141 3.20 -1.01 15.03
C GLY A 141 1.73 -0.63 14.88
N LEU A 142 1.34 -0.18 13.68
CA LEU A 142 -0.05 0.15 13.37
C LEU A 142 -0.98 -1.06 13.45
N LEU A 143 -0.59 -2.19 12.86
CA LEU A 143 -1.35 -3.44 12.95
C LEU A 143 -1.53 -3.88 14.41
N GLY A 144 -0.47 -3.80 15.22
CA GLY A 144 -0.54 -4.11 16.65
C GLY A 144 -1.61 -3.31 17.40
N ALA A 145 -1.73 -2.01 17.12
CA ALA A 145 -2.74 -1.16 17.74
C ALA A 145 -4.16 -1.40 17.18
N LEU A 146 -4.28 -1.44 15.85
CA LEU A 146 -5.55 -1.47 15.12
C LEU A 146 -6.22 -2.86 15.06
N THR A 147 -5.56 -3.91 15.55
CA THR A 147 -6.10 -5.28 15.53
C THR A 147 -6.08 -5.93 16.92
N SER A 148 -5.96 -5.14 17.98
CA SER A 148 -5.85 -5.63 19.35
C SER A 148 -7.21 -6.06 19.93
N THR A 149 -7.20 -7.01 20.87
CA THR A 149 -8.42 -7.34 21.62
C THR A 149 -8.66 -6.32 22.74
N PRO A 150 -9.92 -5.99 23.11
CA PRO A 150 -11.17 -6.67 22.75
C PRO A 150 -12.00 -5.98 21.67
N TYR A 151 -11.49 -4.95 20.99
CA TYR A 151 -12.31 -4.13 20.09
C TYR A 151 -12.50 -4.78 18.73
N SER A 152 -13.64 -4.49 18.11
CA SER A 152 -13.91 -4.84 16.72
C SER A 152 -13.16 -3.89 15.77
N PRO A 153 -12.92 -4.29 14.51
CA PRO A 153 -12.25 -3.45 13.51
C PRO A 153 -12.91 -2.08 13.33
N THR A 154 -14.23 -2.02 13.29
CA THR A 154 -14.99 -0.76 13.18
C THR A 154 -14.71 0.15 14.39
N GLN A 155 -14.70 -0.41 15.59
CA GLN A 155 -14.39 0.35 16.82
C GLN A 155 -12.94 0.85 16.80
N HIS A 156 -11.99 0.06 16.27
CA HIS A 156 -10.61 0.51 16.14
C HIS A 156 -10.47 1.70 15.20
N LEU A 157 -11.10 1.65 14.03
CA LEU A 157 -11.07 2.75 13.07
C LEU A 157 -11.78 4.01 13.60
N GLU A 158 -12.76 3.86 14.49
CA GLU A 158 -13.46 4.97 15.14
C GLU A 158 -12.66 5.59 16.29
N ARG A 159 -11.92 4.78 17.05
CA ARG A 159 -11.19 5.20 18.25
C ARG A 159 -9.78 5.66 17.92
N GLU A 160 -9.03 4.85 17.19
CA GLU A 160 -7.64 5.09 16.84
C GLU A 160 -7.52 5.74 15.46
N GLN A 161 -8.22 6.87 15.32
CA GLN A 161 -8.37 7.60 14.06
C GLN A 161 -7.03 8.07 13.49
N ALA A 162 -6.12 8.53 14.37
CA ALA A 162 -4.83 9.04 13.94
C ALA A 162 -3.94 7.91 13.38
N LEU A 163 -4.00 6.72 14.00
CA LEU A 163 -3.29 5.55 13.49
C LEU A 163 -3.91 4.99 12.20
N ALA A 164 -5.24 4.98 12.10
CA ALA A 164 -5.94 4.59 10.87
C ALA A 164 -5.56 5.50 9.68
N LYS A 165 -5.45 6.82 9.93
CA LYS A 165 -4.95 7.80 8.96
C LYS A 165 -3.54 7.46 8.51
N GLN A 166 -2.63 7.20 9.44
CA GLN A 166 -1.24 6.87 9.13
C GLN A 166 -1.11 5.55 8.35
N PHE A 167 -1.96 4.57 8.61
CA PHE A 167 -1.99 3.34 7.83
C PHE A 167 -2.37 3.64 6.37
N ALA A 168 -3.39 4.47 6.15
CA ALA A 168 -3.77 4.91 4.82
C ALA A 168 -2.64 5.73 4.13
N GLU A 169 -1.93 6.60 4.86
CA GLU A 169 -0.78 7.36 4.34
C GLU A 169 0.40 6.46 3.95
N ILE A 170 0.69 5.40 4.72
CA ILE A 170 1.69 4.38 4.35
C ILE A 170 1.32 3.70 3.02
N LEU A 171 0.07 3.29 2.86
CA LEU A 171 -0.39 2.65 1.63
C LEU A 171 -0.38 3.63 0.45
N HIS A 172 -0.74 4.88 0.69
CA HIS A 172 -0.68 5.92 -0.34
C HIS A 172 0.74 6.12 -0.86
N PHE A 173 1.73 6.27 0.04
CA PHE A 173 3.14 6.32 -0.33
C PHE A 173 3.56 5.06 -1.11
N THR A 174 3.18 3.89 -0.61
CA THR A 174 3.57 2.58 -1.16
C THR A 174 3.19 2.46 -2.63
N LEU A 175 1.92 2.73 -2.96
CA LEU A 175 1.43 2.61 -4.34
C LEU A 175 2.02 3.71 -5.24
N ARG A 176 2.24 4.93 -4.73
CA ARG A 176 2.90 5.99 -5.50
C ARG A 176 4.36 5.65 -5.83
N PHE A 177 5.10 5.11 -4.87
CA PHE A 177 6.47 4.66 -5.10
C PHE A 177 6.51 3.59 -6.18
N ASP A 178 5.64 2.58 -6.07
CA ASP A 178 5.62 1.45 -7.00
C ASP A 178 5.18 1.87 -8.41
N GLU A 179 4.22 2.80 -8.56
CA GLU A 179 3.84 3.40 -9.85
C GLU A 179 5.04 4.08 -10.56
N LEU A 180 5.81 4.89 -9.81
CA LEU A 180 7.00 5.54 -10.34
C LEU A 180 8.10 4.54 -10.68
N LYS A 181 8.28 3.50 -9.86
CA LYS A 181 9.26 2.44 -10.12
C LYS A 181 8.89 1.67 -11.39
N MET A 182 7.62 1.30 -11.58
CA MET A 182 7.18 0.53 -12.74
C MET A 182 7.42 1.24 -14.07
N THR A 183 7.36 2.57 -14.07
CA THR A 183 7.58 3.39 -15.27
C THR A 183 9.05 3.75 -15.51
N ASN A 184 9.96 3.34 -14.63
CA ASN A 184 11.39 3.66 -14.70
C ASN A 184 12.28 2.41 -14.83
N PRO A 185 12.52 1.91 -16.07
CA PRO A 185 13.38 0.74 -16.29
C PRO A 185 14.86 1.00 -15.97
N ALA A 186 15.29 2.26 -15.81
CA ALA A 186 16.69 2.58 -15.52
C ALA A 186 17.13 2.06 -14.13
N ILE A 187 16.21 1.98 -13.17
CA ILE A 187 16.49 1.52 -11.80
C ILE A 187 17.16 0.14 -11.78
N GLN A 188 16.58 -0.84 -12.50
CA GLN A 188 17.13 -2.20 -12.54
C GLN A 188 18.41 -2.27 -13.37
N ASN A 189 18.49 -1.50 -14.46
CA ASN A 189 19.64 -1.48 -15.36
C ASN A 189 20.88 -0.90 -14.68
N ASP A 190 20.73 0.24 -14.00
CA ASP A 190 21.79 0.93 -13.27
C ASP A 190 22.33 0.04 -12.16
N PHE A 191 21.45 -0.57 -11.35
CA PHE A 191 21.87 -1.44 -10.27
C PHE A 191 22.57 -2.70 -10.78
N SER A 192 22.07 -3.29 -11.87
CA SER A 192 22.68 -4.45 -12.52
C SER A 192 24.05 -4.12 -13.13
N TYR A 193 24.22 -2.92 -13.70
CA TYR A 193 25.53 -2.43 -14.13
C TYR A 193 26.49 -2.26 -12.95
N TYR A 194 26.07 -1.57 -11.89
CA TYR A 194 26.86 -1.35 -10.68
C TYR A 194 27.39 -2.67 -10.11
N ARG A 195 26.51 -3.68 -9.92
CA ARG A 195 26.91 -5.00 -9.40
C ARG A 195 27.97 -5.69 -10.25
N ARG A 196 27.81 -5.67 -11.59
CA ARG A 196 28.78 -6.28 -12.51
C ARG A 196 30.13 -5.56 -12.47
N THR A 197 30.11 -4.23 -12.43
CA THR A 197 31.34 -3.41 -12.39
C THR A 197 32.08 -3.57 -11.07
N LEU A 198 31.35 -3.54 -9.94
CA LEU A 198 31.94 -3.76 -8.61
C LEU A 198 32.60 -5.14 -8.50
N SER A 199 31.97 -6.18 -9.05
CA SER A 199 32.56 -7.52 -9.08
C SER A 199 33.88 -7.57 -9.86
N ARG A 200 34.00 -6.83 -10.96
CA ARG A 200 35.26 -6.76 -11.75
C ARG A 200 36.35 -5.98 -11.02
N MET A 201 35.99 -4.84 -10.40
CA MET A 201 36.94 -4.02 -9.64
C MET A 201 37.55 -4.79 -8.46
N ARG A 202 36.75 -5.58 -7.75
CA ARG A 202 37.22 -6.45 -6.66
C ARG A 202 38.18 -7.54 -7.13
N ILE A 203 37.96 -8.13 -8.31
CA ILE A 203 38.88 -9.13 -8.89
C ILE A 203 40.22 -8.50 -9.26
N ASN A 204 40.21 -7.24 -9.70
CA ASN A 204 41.40 -6.50 -10.10
C ASN A 204 42.11 -5.78 -8.94
N ASN A 205 41.72 -6.02 -7.68
CA ASN A 205 42.27 -5.39 -6.47
C ASN A 205 42.28 -3.85 -6.50
N VAL A 206 41.38 -3.23 -7.26
CA VAL A 206 41.19 -1.77 -7.20
C VAL A 206 40.41 -1.45 -5.92
N PRO A 207 40.96 -0.65 -4.99
CA PRO A 207 40.23 -0.25 -3.79
C PRO A 207 38.94 0.48 -4.20
N ALA A 208 37.79 -0.09 -3.83
CA ALA A 208 36.54 0.63 -3.91
C ALA A 208 36.52 1.65 -2.77
N GLU A 209 37.00 2.87 -3.04
CA GLU A 209 37.00 3.93 -2.03
C GLU A 209 35.58 4.45 -1.81
N GLY A 210 34.99 4.16 -0.65
CA GLY A 210 33.79 4.82 -0.17
C GLY A 210 33.10 4.11 1.00
N GLU A 211 32.85 4.82 2.10
CA GLU A 211 32.05 4.35 3.26
C GLU A 211 30.61 3.92 2.90
N ASN A 212 30.17 4.19 1.67
CA ASN A 212 28.82 3.89 1.16
C ASN A 212 28.73 2.64 0.27
N GLU A 213 29.78 1.80 0.21
CA GLU A 213 29.78 0.60 -0.63
C GLU A 213 28.68 -0.39 -0.23
N VAL A 214 27.89 -0.83 -1.21
CA VAL A 214 26.89 -1.90 -1.03
C VAL A 214 27.62 -3.24 -0.95
N ASN A 215 27.63 -3.87 0.22
CA ASN A 215 28.20 -5.22 0.38
C ASN A 215 27.40 -6.27 -0.43
N ASN A 216 27.99 -7.46 -0.65
CA ASN A 216 27.39 -8.45 -1.57
C ASN A 216 26.03 -8.98 -1.08
N GLU A 217 25.86 -9.13 0.24
CA GLU A 217 24.61 -9.61 0.84
C GLU A 217 23.48 -8.59 0.67
N LEU A 218 23.74 -7.32 0.99
CA LEU A 218 22.82 -6.21 0.78
C LEU A 218 22.48 -6.07 -0.71
N ALA A 219 23.47 -6.22 -1.59
CA ALA A 219 23.24 -6.16 -3.03
C ALA A 219 22.29 -7.26 -3.54
N ASN A 220 22.37 -8.46 -2.98
CA ASN A 220 21.44 -9.55 -3.30
C ASN A 220 20.02 -9.22 -2.85
N ARG A 221 19.84 -8.73 -1.61
CA ARG A 221 18.53 -8.33 -1.10
C ARG A 221 17.92 -7.18 -1.90
N MET A 222 18.70 -6.16 -2.23
CA MET A 222 18.27 -5.06 -3.09
C MET A 222 17.90 -5.54 -4.50
N SER A 223 18.61 -6.53 -5.05
CA SER A 223 18.29 -7.06 -6.38
C SER A 223 16.92 -7.75 -6.40
N LEU A 224 16.62 -8.54 -5.38
CA LEU A 224 15.31 -9.16 -5.22
C LEU A 224 14.22 -8.10 -5.02
N PHE A 225 14.49 -7.09 -4.19
CA PHE A 225 13.58 -5.97 -3.99
C PHE A 225 13.24 -5.30 -5.32
N TYR A 226 14.22 -4.87 -6.13
CA TYR A 226 13.94 -4.17 -7.39
C TYR A 226 13.45 -5.06 -8.54
N ALA A 227 13.58 -6.39 -8.44
CA ALA A 227 13.01 -7.33 -9.40
C ALA A 227 11.47 -7.37 -9.32
N GLU A 228 10.91 -7.14 -8.15
CA GLU A 228 9.45 -7.11 -7.93
C GLU A 228 8.79 -5.94 -8.68
N ALA A 229 7.62 -6.16 -9.29
CA ALA A 229 6.89 -5.08 -9.97
C ALA A 229 6.52 -3.95 -9.00
N THR A 230 6.07 -4.34 -7.80
CA THR A 230 5.60 -3.45 -6.73
C THR A 230 6.43 -3.70 -5.45
N PRO A 231 7.68 -3.22 -5.38
CA PRO A 231 8.62 -3.57 -4.32
C PRO A 231 8.19 -3.14 -2.91
N MET A 232 7.62 -1.94 -2.76
CA MET A 232 7.14 -1.48 -1.46
C MET A 232 5.90 -2.28 -1.04
N LEU A 233 4.96 -2.51 -1.95
CA LEU A 233 3.75 -3.27 -1.65
C LEU A 233 4.06 -4.73 -1.30
N LYS A 234 5.03 -5.36 -1.99
CA LYS A 234 5.50 -6.70 -1.64
C LYS A 234 6.08 -6.74 -0.22
N THR A 235 6.87 -5.73 0.15
CA THR A 235 7.42 -5.59 1.51
C THR A 235 6.30 -5.50 2.55
N LEU A 236 5.26 -4.69 2.31
CA LEU A 236 4.13 -4.59 3.23
C LEU A 236 3.27 -5.85 3.29
N SER A 237 3.11 -6.56 2.16
CA SER A 237 2.41 -7.83 2.12
C SER A 237 3.11 -8.89 2.99
N ASP A 238 4.43 -9.00 2.85
CA ASP A 238 5.26 -9.91 3.65
C ASP A 238 5.24 -9.52 5.14
N ALA A 239 5.33 -8.23 5.44
CA ALA A 239 5.24 -7.69 6.79
C ALA A 239 3.90 -8.04 7.47
N THR A 240 2.79 -7.91 6.74
CA THR A 240 1.45 -8.23 7.24
C THR A 240 1.27 -9.72 7.47
N THR A 241 1.75 -10.55 6.54
CA THR A 241 1.74 -12.02 6.65
C THR A 241 2.57 -12.48 7.86
N LYS A 242 3.74 -11.86 8.05
CA LYS A 242 4.62 -12.11 9.20
C LYS A 242 3.98 -11.68 10.51
N PHE A 243 3.32 -10.52 10.55
CA PHE A 243 2.59 -10.05 11.73
C PHE A 243 1.54 -11.07 12.19
N VAL A 244 0.70 -11.58 11.28
CA VAL A 244 -0.31 -12.59 11.62
C VAL A 244 0.34 -13.90 12.08
N SER A 245 1.45 -14.30 11.45
CA SER A 245 2.17 -15.53 11.79
C SER A 245 2.84 -15.48 13.17
N GLU A 246 3.36 -14.31 13.57
CA GLU A 246 4.03 -14.08 14.85
C GLU A 246 3.04 -13.86 16.01
N ASN A 247 1.82 -13.37 15.72
CA ASN A 247 0.78 -13.09 16.72
C ASN A 247 -0.33 -14.16 16.75
N LYS A 248 0.05 -15.43 16.97
CA LYS A 248 -0.90 -16.57 16.98
C LYS A 248 -2.04 -16.46 18.00
N ASN A 249 -1.88 -15.60 19.01
CA ASN A 249 -2.90 -15.35 20.04
C ASN A 249 -3.97 -14.36 19.57
N LEU A 250 -3.72 -13.59 18.51
CA LEU A 250 -4.69 -12.71 17.89
C LEU A 250 -5.46 -13.47 16.81
N PRO A 251 -6.80 -13.43 16.80
CA PRO A 251 -7.58 -13.96 15.69
C PRO A 251 -7.20 -13.28 14.38
N ILE A 252 -6.94 -14.07 13.33
CA ILE A 252 -6.65 -13.57 11.98
C ILE A 252 -7.76 -12.66 11.44
N GLU A 253 -8.98 -12.88 11.90
CA GLU A 253 -10.15 -12.06 11.60
C GLU A 253 -9.96 -10.61 12.03
N ASN A 254 -9.25 -10.32 13.13
CA ASN A 254 -9.01 -8.93 13.54
C ASN A 254 -8.23 -8.15 12.47
N THR A 255 -7.21 -8.76 11.89
CA THR A 255 -6.40 -8.14 10.84
C THR A 255 -7.15 -8.11 9.51
N THR A 256 -7.72 -9.24 9.08
CA THR A 256 -8.39 -9.33 7.78
C THR A 256 -9.68 -8.50 7.73
N ASP A 257 -10.42 -8.41 8.83
CA ASP A 257 -11.61 -7.57 8.92
C ASP A 257 -11.25 -6.08 8.98
N CYS A 258 -10.15 -5.69 9.62
CA CYS A 258 -9.65 -4.31 9.55
C CYS A 258 -9.35 -3.90 8.11
N LEU A 259 -8.63 -4.74 7.35
CA LEU A 259 -8.30 -4.48 5.95
C LEU A 259 -9.56 -4.41 5.07
N SER A 260 -10.50 -5.34 5.22
CA SER A 260 -11.74 -5.36 4.43
C SER A 260 -12.69 -4.21 4.78
N THR A 261 -12.69 -3.75 6.04
CA THR A 261 -13.43 -2.56 6.47
C THR A 261 -12.87 -1.32 5.78
N MET A 262 -11.55 -1.10 5.83
CA MET A 262 -10.90 0.01 5.11
C MET A 262 -11.19 -0.03 3.60
N ALA A 263 -11.16 -1.22 2.99
CA ALA A 263 -11.48 -1.41 1.57
C ALA A 263 -12.92 -0.98 1.26
N SER A 264 -13.86 -1.44 2.07
CA SER A 264 -15.29 -1.15 1.93
C SER A 264 -15.56 0.34 2.07
N VAL A 265 -14.93 0.99 3.05
CA VAL A 265 -15.07 2.43 3.27
C VAL A 265 -14.58 3.22 2.06
N CYS A 266 -13.38 2.90 1.55
CA CYS A 266 -12.85 3.55 0.34
C CYS A 266 -13.77 3.35 -0.88
N ARG A 267 -14.28 2.13 -1.09
CA ARG A 267 -15.13 1.77 -2.22
C ARG A 267 -16.40 2.61 -2.28
N VAL A 268 -17.21 2.63 -1.22
CA VAL A 268 -18.49 3.37 -1.23
C VAL A 268 -18.25 4.88 -1.19
N MET A 269 -17.18 5.36 -0.56
CA MET A 269 -16.81 6.79 -0.65
C MET A 269 -16.63 7.22 -2.11
N LEU A 270 -16.09 6.34 -2.94
CA LEU A 270 -15.86 6.56 -4.36
C LEU A 270 -17.07 6.24 -5.25
N GLU A 271 -17.92 5.29 -4.85
CA GLU A 271 -19.10 4.84 -5.60
C GLU A 271 -20.35 5.70 -5.33
N THR A 272 -20.53 6.19 -4.10
CA THR A 272 -21.72 6.95 -3.68
C THR A 272 -21.59 8.43 -4.09
N PRO A 273 -22.43 8.94 -4.99
CA PRO A 273 -22.35 10.32 -5.49
C PRO A 273 -22.41 11.39 -4.39
N GLU A 274 -23.19 11.16 -3.34
CA GLU A 274 -23.37 12.07 -2.21
C GLU A 274 -22.09 12.23 -1.37
N TYR A 275 -21.24 11.21 -1.34
CA TYR A 275 -19.93 11.28 -0.68
C TYR A 275 -18.86 11.78 -1.64
N ARG A 276 -18.88 11.30 -2.89
CA ARG A 276 -17.95 11.73 -3.92
C ARG A 276 -18.03 13.23 -4.20
N SER A 277 -19.24 13.81 -4.18
CA SER A 277 -19.45 15.26 -4.35
C SER A 277 -18.91 16.11 -3.21
N ARG A 278 -18.60 15.51 -2.04
CA ARG A 278 -17.92 16.19 -0.93
C ARG A 278 -16.40 16.23 -1.10
N PHE A 279 -15.85 15.52 -2.07
CA PHE A 279 -14.45 15.64 -2.42
C PHE A 279 -14.26 16.85 -3.31
N THR A 280 -13.52 17.83 -2.80
CA THR A 280 -13.18 19.05 -3.54
C THR A 280 -11.93 18.87 -4.41
N ASN A 281 -11.19 17.78 -4.23
CA ASN A 281 -9.88 17.54 -4.85
C ASN A 281 -9.79 16.14 -5.48
N GLU A 282 -9.27 16.07 -6.71
CA GLU A 282 -8.95 14.80 -7.40
C GLU A 282 -7.89 13.97 -6.64
N GLU A 283 -7.03 14.62 -5.85
CA GLU A 283 -6.04 13.92 -5.02
C GLU A 283 -6.70 13.07 -3.94
N THR A 284 -7.86 13.49 -3.40
CA THR A 284 -8.61 12.68 -2.42
C THR A 284 -9.14 11.39 -3.04
N VAL A 285 -9.62 11.47 -4.29
CA VAL A 285 -10.06 10.31 -5.06
C VAL A 285 -8.87 9.38 -5.29
N SER A 286 -7.75 9.94 -5.76
CA SER A 286 -6.47 9.25 -5.97
C SER A 286 -5.91 8.58 -4.71
N PHE A 287 -6.08 9.22 -3.55
CA PHE A 287 -5.70 8.68 -2.25
C PHE A 287 -6.55 7.45 -1.91
N CYS A 288 -7.88 7.59 -1.97
CA CYS A 288 -8.80 6.50 -1.65
C CYS A 288 -8.64 5.29 -2.58
N LEU A 289 -8.39 5.51 -3.87
CA LEU A 289 -8.14 4.45 -4.84
C LEU A 289 -6.87 3.65 -4.48
N ARG A 290 -5.78 4.34 -4.12
CA ARG A 290 -4.51 3.72 -3.71
C ARG A 290 -4.66 2.94 -2.41
N VAL A 291 -5.31 3.53 -1.41
CA VAL A 291 -5.58 2.88 -0.12
C VAL A 291 -6.41 1.62 -0.34
N MET A 292 -7.51 1.71 -1.10
CA MET A 292 -8.38 0.58 -1.44
C MET A 292 -7.59 -0.57 -2.07
N VAL A 293 -6.80 -0.30 -3.10
CA VAL A 293 -6.00 -1.34 -3.77
C VAL A 293 -4.92 -1.91 -2.86
N GLY A 294 -4.27 -1.07 -2.06
CA GLY A 294 -3.29 -1.49 -1.06
C GLY A 294 -3.88 -2.50 -0.07
N VAL A 295 -4.98 -2.15 0.61
CA VAL A 295 -5.61 -3.06 1.59
C VAL A 295 -6.20 -4.32 0.94
N ILE A 296 -6.68 -4.25 -0.31
CA ILE A 296 -7.14 -5.43 -1.06
C ILE A 296 -5.99 -6.43 -1.23
N ILE A 297 -4.82 -5.95 -1.65
CA ILE A 297 -3.66 -6.82 -1.90
C ILE A 297 -3.13 -7.38 -0.57
N LEU A 298 -3.05 -6.57 0.48
CA LEU A 298 -2.69 -7.09 1.81
C LEU A 298 -3.68 -8.16 2.30
N TYR A 299 -4.98 -7.93 2.15
CA TYR A 299 -6.01 -8.91 2.51
C TYR A 299 -5.85 -10.20 1.72
N ASP A 300 -5.60 -10.12 0.40
CA ASP A 300 -5.46 -11.29 -0.46
C ASP A 300 -4.29 -12.19 -0.06
N HIS A 301 -3.19 -11.62 0.45
CA HIS A 301 -2.04 -12.41 0.90
C HIS A 301 -2.24 -13.04 2.27
N VAL A 302 -2.98 -12.38 3.16
CA VAL A 302 -3.15 -12.76 4.57
C VAL A 302 -4.36 -13.69 4.76
N HIS A 303 -5.48 -13.40 4.10
CA HIS A 303 -6.71 -14.16 4.28
C HIS A 303 -6.59 -15.57 3.67
N PRO A 304 -6.98 -16.64 4.37
CA PRO A 304 -6.70 -18.02 3.93
C PRO A 304 -7.24 -18.40 2.55
N VAL A 305 -8.38 -17.82 2.16
CA VAL A 305 -9.02 -18.05 0.85
C VAL A 305 -8.85 -16.88 -0.12
N GLY A 306 -8.07 -15.86 0.28
CA GLY A 306 -7.84 -14.66 -0.53
C GLY A 306 -9.02 -13.69 -0.61
N ALA A 307 -8.83 -12.63 -1.41
CA ALA A 307 -9.79 -11.55 -1.67
C ALA A 307 -10.81 -11.88 -2.77
N PHE A 308 -10.60 -12.98 -3.50
CA PHE A 308 -11.38 -13.32 -4.70
C PHE A 308 -12.41 -14.44 -4.48
N ALA A 309 -12.34 -15.14 -3.35
CA ALA A 309 -13.31 -16.17 -2.98
C ALA A 309 -14.69 -15.56 -2.70
N LYS A 310 -15.76 -16.34 -2.93
CA LYS A 310 -17.14 -15.91 -2.66
C LYS A 310 -17.41 -15.58 -1.18
N THR A 311 -16.63 -16.17 -0.28
CA THR A 311 -16.71 -15.95 1.17
C THR A 311 -15.85 -14.78 1.64
N SER A 312 -15.11 -14.11 0.74
CA SER A 312 -14.37 -12.91 1.08
C SER A 312 -15.32 -11.77 1.46
N LYS A 313 -14.89 -10.95 2.43
CA LYS A 313 -15.61 -9.72 2.82
C LYS A 313 -15.37 -8.56 1.86
N ILE A 314 -14.48 -8.70 0.89
CA ILE A 314 -14.19 -7.65 -0.10
C ILE A 314 -15.09 -7.81 -1.32
N ASP A 315 -15.88 -6.78 -1.62
CA ASP A 315 -16.62 -6.65 -2.88
C ASP A 315 -15.67 -6.34 -4.04
N MET A 316 -14.99 -7.37 -4.54
CA MET A 316 -13.99 -7.22 -5.59
C MET A 316 -14.57 -6.65 -6.90
N LYS A 317 -15.84 -6.98 -7.22
CA LYS A 317 -16.48 -6.46 -8.44
C LYS A 317 -16.73 -4.97 -8.31
N GLY A 318 -17.25 -4.51 -7.17
CA GLY A 318 -17.43 -3.08 -6.89
C GLY A 318 -16.11 -2.33 -6.88
N CYS A 319 -15.06 -2.87 -6.25
CA CYS A 319 -13.74 -2.23 -6.22
C CYS A 319 -13.13 -2.06 -7.63
N ILE A 320 -13.20 -3.09 -8.48
CA ILE A 320 -12.68 -3.00 -9.86
C ILE A 320 -13.52 -2.05 -10.70
N LYS A 321 -14.86 -2.04 -10.52
CA LYS A 321 -15.74 -1.10 -11.20
C LYS A 321 -15.37 0.34 -10.87
N VAL A 322 -15.18 0.67 -9.59
CA VAL A 322 -14.76 2.00 -9.14
C VAL A 322 -13.44 2.45 -9.77
N LEU A 323 -12.49 1.52 -9.98
CA LEU A 323 -11.24 1.79 -10.71
C LEU A 323 -11.52 2.06 -12.21
N LYS A 324 -12.33 1.22 -12.86
CA LYS A 324 -12.67 1.36 -14.28
C LYS A 324 -13.48 2.62 -14.61
N ASP A 325 -14.18 3.18 -13.63
CA ASP A 325 -14.93 4.44 -13.77
C ASP A 325 -14.00 5.68 -13.73
N GLN A 326 -12.70 5.51 -13.49
CA GLN A 326 -11.71 6.58 -13.52
C GLN A 326 -11.05 6.72 -14.91
N PRO A 327 -10.40 7.86 -15.21
CA PRO A 327 -9.59 8.00 -16.42
C PRO A 327 -8.54 6.88 -16.52
N PRO A 328 -8.43 6.14 -17.64
CA PRO A 328 -7.57 4.95 -17.72
C PRO A 328 -6.10 5.22 -17.34
N ASN A 329 -5.57 6.37 -17.74
CA ASN A 329 -4.17 6.74 -17.49
C ASN A 329 -3.87 6.97 -16.00
N SER A 330 -4.85 7.28 -15.16
CA SER A 330 -4.62 7.57 -13.73
C SER A 330 -4.68 6.32 -12.85
N VAL A 331 -5.23 5.20 -13.35
CA VAL A 331 -5.45 3.96 -12.56
C VAL A 331 -4.77 2.73 -13.15
N GLU A 332 -4.14 2.81 -14.32
CA GLU A 332 -3.49 1.67 -14.96
C GLU A 332 -2.41 1.02 -14.07
N GLY A 333 -1.66 1.83 -13.31
CA GLY A 333 -0.71 1.32 -12.31
C GLY A 333 -1.39 0.48 -11.22
N LEU A 334 -2.55 0.93 -10.73
CA LEU A 334 -3.35 0.22 -9.72
C LEU A 334 -3.98 -1.06 -10.25
N LEU A 335 -4.47 -1.05 -11.50
CA LEU A 335 -4.97 -2.24 -12.18
C LEU A 335 -3.84 -3.27 -12.37
N ASN A 336 -2.64 -2.82 -12.72
CA ASN A 336 -1.48 -3.69 -12.83
C ASN A 336 -1.02 -4.27 -11.49
N ALA A 337 -1.11 -3.51 -10.39
CA ALA A 337 -0.88 -4.05 -9.05
C ALA A 337 -1.88 -5.18 -8.73
N LEU A 338 -3.16 -5.02 -9.08
CA LEU A 338 -4.15 -6.10 -8.93
C LEU A 338 -3.90 -7.30 -9.85
N ARG A 339 -3.33 -7.10 -11.05
CA ARG A 339 -3.04 -8.19 -11.99
C ARG A 339 -1.84 -9.03 -11.59
N TYR A 340 -0.80 -8.38 -11.06
CA TYR A 340 0.52 -9.00 -10.91
C TYR A 340 0.94 -9.23 -9.47
N THR A 341 0.41 -8.49 -8.50
CA THR A 341 0.82 -8.59 -7.10
C THR A 341 -0.14 -9.42 -6.25
N THR A 342 -1.35 -9.70 -6.72
CA THR A 342 -2.30 -10.57 -6.01
C THR A 342 -1.87 -12.03 -6.03
N LYS A 343 -2.18 -12.76 -4.97
CA LYS A 343 -1.88 -14.18 -4.79
C LYS A 343 -2.94 -15.08 -5.41
N HIS A 344 -4.23 -14.76 -5.24
CA HIS A 344 -5.33 -15.69 -5.58
C HIS A 344 -6.12 -15.30 -6.85
N LEU A 345 -5.71 -14.26 -7.59
CA LEU A 345 -6.41 -13.87 -8.83
C LEU A 345 -6.48 -15.01 -9.85
N ASN A 346 -5.40 -15.80 -9.97
CA ASN A 346 -5.28 -16.83 -10.98
C ASN A 346 -5.90 -18.18 -10.57
N ASP A 347 -6.35 -18.33 -9.32
CA ASP A 347 -6.96 -19.57 -8.81
C ASP A 347 -8.18 -20.01 -9.63
N GLU A 348 -8.41 -21.32 -9.71
CA GLU A 348 -9.58 -21.88 -10.42
C GLU A 348 -10.91 -21.46 -9.78
N THR A 349 -10.89 -21.20 -8.47
CA THR A 349 -12.04 -20.76 -7.68
C THR A 349 -12.43 -19.31 -7.95
N THR A 350 -11.51 -18.50 -8.49
CA THR A 350 -11.73 -17.09 -8.79
C THR A 350 -12.70 -16.90 -9.95
N SER A 351 -13.70 -16.04 -9.75
CA SER A 351 -14.77 -15.80 -10.73
C SER A 351 -14.23 -15.37 -12.10
N LYS A 352 -14.66 -16.05 -13.17
CA LYS A 352 -14.34 -15.68 -14.56
C LYS A 352 -14.71 -14.23 -14.90
N GLN A 353 -15.78 -13.71 -14.28
CA GLN A 353 -16.18 -12.31 -14.48
C GLN A 353 -15.12 -11.35 -13.94
N ILE A 354 -14.57 -11.61 -12.74
CA ILE A 354 -13.50 -10.77 -12.16
C ILE A 354 -12.24 -10.85 -13.03
N LYS A 355 -11.86 -12.05 -13.47
CA LYS A 355 -10.72 -12.23 -14.40
C LYS A 355 -10.91 -11.41 -15.67
N SER A 356 -12.10 -11.46 -16.28
CA SER A 356 -12.43 -10.66 -17.47
C SER A 356 -12.48 -9.16 -17.21
N MET A 357 -12.76 -8.72 -15.97
CA MET A 357 -12.69 -7.31 -15.62
C MET A 357 -11.24 -6.83 -15.45
N LEU A 358 -10.29 -7.70 -15.17
CA LEU A 358 -8.87 -7.33 -15.06
C LEU A 358 -8.07 -7.66 -16.33
N GLN A 359 -8.67 -8.33 -17.32
CA GLN A 359 -8.19 -8.30 -18.69
C GLN A 359 -8.52 -6.95 -19.32
#